data_AF-Q08QD3-F1
#
_entry.id   AF-Q08QD3-F1
#
_cell.length_a   1.000
_cell.length_b   1.000
_cell.length_c   1.000
_cell.angle_alpha   90.00
_cell.angle_beta   90.00
_cell.angle_gamma   90.00
#
_symmetry.space_group_name_H-M   'P 1'
#
loop_
_entity.id
_entity.type
_entity.pdbx_description
1 polymer ?
#
loop_
_entity_poly.entity_id
_entity_poly.type
_entity_poly.pdbx_seq_one_letter_code
_entity_poly.pdbx_strand_id
1 'polypeptide(L)'
;MRKQADGLSALVKGVLGAEPRSGHLFVFFNRGKDIIRILFWDSNGFCVVSKRLEAGRFRVPEVAEGQASVSLEAKQLVEVLSLVEAARARRRPVH
;
A
#
# COMPACT_ATOMS: atom_id res chain seq x y z
N MET A 1 10.05 0.98 -1.89
CA MET A 1 9.42 0.31 -3.04
C MET A 1 9.89 0.99 -4.32
N ARG A 2 10.72 0.30 -5.11
CA ARG A 2 11.08 0.70 -6.49
C ARG A 2 10.34 -0.12 -7.55
N LYS A 3 9.45 -1.02 -7.13
CA LYS A 3 8.73 -1.95 -7.99
C LYS A 3 7.54 -1.26 -8.67
N GLN A 4 7.45 -1.41 -9.99
CA GLN A 4 6.29 -1.05 -10.81
C GLN A 4 5.35 -2.26 -10.97
N ALA A 5 4.45 -2.26 -11.96
CA ALA A 5 3.41 -3.28 -12.15
C ALA A 5 3.92 -4.72 -11.99
N ASP A 6 4.94 -5.15 -12.76
CA ASP A 6 5.43 -6.53 -12.74
C ASP A 6 6.03 -6.94 -11.39
N GLY A 7 6.74 -6.02 -10.75
CA GLY A 7 7.31 -6.29 -9.43
C GLY A 7 6.23 -6.38 -8.34
N LEU A 8 5.12 -5.65 -8.49
CA LEU A 8 3.98 -5.72 -7.57
C LEU A 8 3.15 -6.97 -7.83
N SER A 9 2.91 -7.34 -9.08
CA SER A 9 2.18 -8.57 -9.42
C SER A 9 2.94 -9.82 -8.94
N ALA A 10 4.27 -9.81 -9.01
CA ALA A 10 5.11 -10.85 -8.44
C ALA A 10 4.98 -10.96 -6.91
N LEU A 11 4.80 -9.84 -6.20
CA LEU A 11 4.53 -9.85 -4.75
C LEU A 11 3.14 -10.40 -4.43
N VAL A 12 2.13 -10.04 -5.22
CA VAL A 12 0.78 -10.59 -5.06
C VAL A 12 0.82 -12.12 -5.19
N LYS A 13 1.50 -12.66 -6.22
CA LYS A 13 1.65 -14.11 -6.37
C LYS A 13 2.49 -14.75 -5.27
N GLY A 14 3.69 -14.22 -5.04
CA GLY A 14 4.69 -14.88 -4.20
C GLY A 14 4.50 -14.69 -2.69
N VAL A 15 3.88 -13.58 -2.27
CA VAL A 15 3.69 -13.26 -0.85
C VAL A 15 2.25 -13.46 -0.43
N LEU A 16 1.30 -12.99 -1.23
CA LEU A 16 -0.13 -13.10 -0.89
C LEU A 16 -0.76 -14.40 -1.38
N GLY A 17 -0.09 -15.15 -2.27
CA GLY A 17 -0.66 -16.35 -2.87
C GLY A 17 -1.91 -16.10 -3.71
N ALA A 18 -2.15 -14.85 -4.11
CA ALA A 18 -3.35 -14.43 -4.82
C ALA A 18 -3.09 -14.28 -6.32
N GLU A 19 -4.15 -14.33 -7.14
CA GLU A 19 -4.06 -14.06 -8.57
C GLU A 19 -4.11 -12.54 -8.82
N PRO A 20 -3.06 -11.91 -9.37
CA PRO A 20 -3.02 -10.46 -9.59
C PRO A 20 -4.07 -9.96 -10.59
N ARG A 21 -4.61 -10.83 -11.45
CA ARG A 21 -5.66 -10.51 -12.42
C ARG A 21 -7.08 -10.75 -11.92
N SER A 22 -7.25 -11.06 -10.64
CA SER A 22 -8.55 -11.38 -10.02
C SER A 22 -9.57 -10.23 -9.99
N GLY A 23 -9.18 -9.01 -10.37
CA GLY A 23 -10.02 -7.81 -10.24
C GLY A 23 -9.97 -7.16 -8.86
N HIS A 24 -9.23 -7.74 -7.90
CA HIS A 24 -8.97 -7.11 -6.62
C HIS A 24 -8.01 -5.91 -6.74
N LEU A 25 -8.20 -4.94 -5.86
CA LEU A 25 -7.25 -3.86 -5.63
C LEU A 25 -6.20 -4.32 -4.61
N PHE A 26 -4.95 -4.44 -5.03
CA PHE A 26 -3.84 -4.79 -4.13
C PHE A 26 -3.13 -3.53 -3.65
N VAL A 27 -3.20 -3.28 -2.35
CA VAL A 27 -2.75 -2.03 -1.72
C VAL A 27 -1.43 -2.27 -1.01
N PHE A 28 -0.44 -1.44 -1.33
CA PHE A 28 0.92 -1.52 -0.79
C PHE A 28 1.33 -0.21 -0.14
N PHE A 29 1.91 -0.30 1.04
CA PHE A 29 2.57 0.82 1.70
C PHE A 29 4.07 0.66 1.61
N ASN A 30 4.79 1.77 1.41
CA ASN A 30 6.23 1.73 1.62
C ASN A 30 6.56 1.63 3.12
N ARG A 31 7.82 1.35 3.46
CA ARG A 31 8.29 1.28 4.85
C ARG A 31 8.03 2.57 5.65
N GLY A 32 8.06 3.72 4.98
CA GLY A 32 7.77 5.02 5.59
C GLY A 32 6.29 5.26 5.86
N LYS A 33 5.39 4.46 5.28
CA LYS A 33 3.93 4.64 5.27
C LYS A 33 3.49 6.01 4.74
N ASP A 34 4.31 6.70 3.96
CA ASP A 34 4.02 8.00 3.33
C ASP A 34 3.70 7.86 1.83
N ILE A 35 3.87 6.66 1.27
CA ILE A 35 3.50 6.32 -0.11
C ILE A 35 2.61 5.08 -0.09
N ILE A 36 1.45 5.21 -0.74
CA ILE A 36 0.57 4.10 -1.08
C ILE A 36 0.65 3.81 -2.59
N ARG A 37 0.63 2.53 -2.96
CA ARG A 37 0.47 2.07 -4.34
C ARG A 37 -0.68 1.08 -4.41
N ILE A 38 -1.52 1.21 -5.41
CA ILE A 38 -2.65 0.32 -5.66
C ILE A 38 -2.42 -0.32 -7.03
N LEU A 39 -2.24 -1.64 -7.04
CA LEU A 39 -2.15 -2.45 -8.25
C LEU A 39 -3.51 -3.09 -8.52
N PHE A 40 -3.97 -3.04 -9.77
CA PHE A 40 -5.11 -3.82 -10.22
C PHE A 40 -4.99 -4.14 -11.71
N TRP A 41 -5.65 -5.21 -12.13
CA TRP A 41 -5.80 -5.53 -13.54
C TRP A 41 -7.07 -4.86 -14.07
N ASP A 42 -6.89 -3.96 -15.02
CA ASP A 42 -7.97 -3.52 -15.91
C ASP A 42 -8.04 -4.46 -17.11
N SER A 43 -9.15 -4.41 -17.84
CA SER A 43 -9.57 -5.25 -18.97
C SER A 43 -8.45 -5.75 -19.89
N ASN A 44 -7.39 -4.97 -20.10
CA ASN A 44 -6.26 -5.30 -20.97
C ASN A 44 -4.87 -5.11 -20.35
N GLY A 45 -4.74 -4.77 -19.06
CA GLY A 45 -3.44 -4.43 -18.50
C GLY A 45 -3.41 -4.16 -17.01
N PHE A 46 -2.20 -4.10 -16.45
CA PHE A 46 -2.01 -3.67 -15.06
C PHE A 46 -2.00 -2.15 -14.96
N CYS A 47 -2.82 -1.64 -14.05
CA CYS A 47 -2.81 -0.25 -13.62
C CYS A 47 -2.14 -0.13 -12.25
N VAL A 48 -1.34 0.92 -12.08
CA VAL A 48 -0.76 1.28 -10.78
C VAL A 48 -1.09 2.73 -10.47
N VAL A 49 -1.90 2.94 -9.42
CA VAL A 49 -2.16 4.27 -8.87
C VAL A 49 -1.24 4.48 -7.67
N SER A 50 -0.62 5.66 -7.57
CA SER A 50 0.27 6.00 -6.47
C SER A 50 -0.11 7.35 -5.86
N LYS A 51 -0.13 7.42 -4.53
CA LYS A 51 -0.26 8.68 -3.78
C LYS A 51 0.89 8.80 -2.79
N ARG A 52 1.60 9.92 -2.82
CA ARG A 52 2.62 10.32 -1.84
C ARG A 52 2.06 11.43 -0.98
N LEU A 53 2.25 11.33 0.33
CA LEU A 53 1.98 12.42 1.25
C LEU A 53 3.16 13.39 1.26
N GLU A 54 2.89 14.69 1.20
CA GLU A 54 3.93 15.72 1.38
C GLU A 54 4.36 15.82 2.86
N ALA A 55 3.48 15.46 3.79
CA ALA A 55 3.78 15.33 5.21
C ALA A 55 2.90 14.25 5.87
N GLY A 56 3.43 13.61 6.91
CA GLY A 56 2.72 12.60 7.69
C GLY A 56 2.85 11.18 7.17
N ARG A 57 1.99 10.29 7.67
CA ARG A 57 1.93 8.87 7.31
C ARG A 57 0.48 8.41 7.20
N PHE A 58 0.19 7.54 6.25
CA PHE A 58 -1.08 6.82 6.20
C PHE A 58 -1.25 5.99 7.47
N ARG A 59 -2.46 6.00 8.02
CA ARG A 59 -2.86 5.02 9.03
C ARG A 59 -3.13 3.68 8.33
N VAL A 60 -2.22 2.73 8.52
CA VAL A 60 -2.31 1.40 7.91
C VAL A 60 -3.07 0.48 8.87
N PRO A 61 -4.04 -0.31 8.39
CA PRO A 61 -4.72 -1.33 9.20
C PRO A 61 -3.72 -2.29 9.84
N GLU A 62 -4.01 -2.74 11.06
CA GLU A 62 -3.18 -3.74 11.72
C GLU A 62 -3.30 -5.08 10.99
N VAL A 63 -2.15 -5.67 10.69
CA VAL A 63 -2.06 -7.02 10.15
C VAL A 63 -1.78 -7.96 11.32
N ALA A 64 -2.61 -8.98 11.51
CA ALA A 64 -2.45 -9.91 12.60
C ALA A 64 -1.08 -10.61 12.56
N GLU A 65 -0.57 -11.00 13.72
CA GLU A 65 0.72 -11.68 13.81
C GLU A 65 0.72 -12.96 12.96
N GLY A 66 1.77 -13.14 12.15
CA GLY A 66 1.87 -14.25 11.20
C GLY A 66 1.11 -14.06 9.87
N GLN A 67 0.33 -12.98 9.70
CA GLN A 67 -0.31 -12.66 8.42
C GLN A 67 0.54 -11.68 7.60
N ALA A 68 0.50 -11.85 6.28
CA ALA A 68 1.20 -10.96 5.35
C ALA A 68 0.34 -9.77 4.86
N SER A 69 -0.99 -9.84 5.04
CA SER A 69 -1.95 -8.84 4.56
C SER A 69 -3.29 -8.95 5.29
N VAL A 70 -4.12 -7.93 5.14
CA VAL A 70 -5.53 -7.95 5.52
C VAL A 70 -6.40 -7.60 4.32
N SER A 71 -7.62 -8.14 4.28
CA SER A 71 -8.63 -7.77 3.27
C SER A 71 -9.36 -6.51 3.71
N LEU A 72 -9.63 -5.61 2.77
CA LEU A 72 -10.34 -4.36 3.01
C LEU A 72 -11.52 -4.23 2.06
N GLU A 73 -12.65 -3.78 2.58
CA GLU A 73 -13.76 -3.30 1.77
C GLU A 73 -13.42 -1.96 1.10
N ALA A 74 -14.12 -1.62 0.01
CA ALA A 74 -13.89 -0.38 -0.72
C ALA A 74 -14.00 0.87 0.16
N LYS A 75 -14.95 0.88 1.12
CA LYS A 75 -15.10 1.98 2.08
C LYS A 75 -13.86 2.15 2.97
N GLN A 76 -13.30 1.05 3.46
CA GLN A 76 -12.10 1.07 4.30
C GLN A 76 -10.88 1.57 3.53
N LEU A 77 -10.79 1.29 2.22
CA LEU A 77 -9.75 1.86 1.37
C LEU A 77 -9.86 3.40 1.28
N VAL A 78 -11.08 3.94 1.16
CA VAL A 78 -11.29 5.41 1.13
C VAL A 78 -10.85 6.06 2.44
N GLU A 79 -11.17 5.42 3.58
CA GLU A 79 -10.73 5.87 4.90
C GLU A 79 -9.20 5.88 4.99
N VAL A 80 -8.54 4.79 4.61
CA VAL A 80 -7.08 4.66 4.55
C VAL A 80 -6.44 5.74 3.68
N LEU A 81 -7.05 6.06 2.53
CA LEU A 81 -6.55 7.09 1.62
C LEU A 81 -6.65 8.52 2.20
N SER A 82 -7.51 8.72 3.19
CA SER A 82 -7.82 10.03 3.79
C SER A 82 -7.18 10.23 5.17
N LEU A 83 -6.98 9.14 5.92
CA LEU A 83 -6.46 9.17 7.28
C LEU A 83 -4.94 9.31 7.29
N VAL A 84 -4.47 10.45 7.81
CA VAL A 84 -3.05 10.78 7.93
C VAL A 84 -2.69 11.06 9.39
N GLU A 85 -1.67 10.38 9.88
CA GLU A 85 -1.02 10.68 11.15
C GLU A 85 0.04 11.76 10.95
N ALA A 86 0.12 12.71 11.88
CA ALA A 86 1.14 13.75 11.85
C ALA A 86 2.54 13.13 11.85
N ALA A 87 3.44 13.72 11.07
CA ALA A 87 4.84 13.30 11.08
C ALA A 87 5.40 13.55 12.49
N ARG A 88 5.80 12.49 13.21
CA ARG A 88 6.64 12.67 14.40
C ARG A 88 7.86 13.49 13.97
N ALA A 89 8.05 14.66 14.60
CA ALA A 89 9.25 15.45 14.43
C ALA A 89 10.45 14.53 14.67
N ARG A 90 11.23 14.26 13.62
CA ARG A 90 12.49 13.54 13.79
C ARG A 90 13.35 14.47 14.65
N ARG A 91 13.59 14.13 15.92
CA ARG A 91 14.62 14.80 16.71
C ARG A 91 15.92 14.64 15.93
N ARG A 92 16.33 15.71 15.26
CA ARG A 92 17.62 15.78 14.58
C ARG A 92 18.66 15.82 15.71
N PRO A 93 19.57 14.85 15.83
CA PRO A 93 20.66 15.00 16.79
C PRO A 93 21.43 16.26 16.39
N VAL A 94 21.51 17.20 17.33
CA VAL A 94 22.42 18.33 17.22
C VAL A 94 23.81 17.71 17.44
N HIS A 95 24.57 17.61 16.36
CA HIS A 95 26.01 17.41 16.44
C HIS A 95 26.69 18.77 16.56
#